data_AF-A0A1E9ZXM0-F1
#
_entry.id   AF-A0A1E9ZXM0-F1
#
_cell.length_a   1.000
_cell.length_b   1.000
_cell.length_c   1.000
_cell.angle_alpha   90.00
_cell.angle_beta   90.00
_cell.angle_gamma   90.00
#
_symmetry.space_group_name_H-M   'P 1'
#
loop_
_entity.id
_entity.type
_entity.pdbx_description
1 polymer ?
#
loop_
_entity_poly.entity_id
_entity_poly.type
_entity_poly.pdbx_seq_one_letter_code
_entity_poly.pdbx_strand_id
1 'polypeptide(L)'
;MKLPEVVEQLEKHPDLHLYLDKILKKNKKTQANYLESLNHLAYLLYLDGQEEMAKKLLESVIQVPFEGNYNTWTFVDSSLVLLAYMERETENNLSAYKKLLLSPLEQGEESTRNIRRKVHQRFLNGDSLEQKLAKIEQASSLESEMERRLLYLTDLLKIHLFIAESTCEETDIQAKIEENMEILKKYIKEHEIYSLFPFKG
;
A
#
# COMPACT_ATOMS: atom_id res chain seq x y z
N MET A 1 -10.86 -8.60 -12.37
CA MET A 1 -11.75 -9.37 -11.49
C MET A 1 -12.44 -8.44 -10.51
N LYS A 2 -13.62 -8.80 -10.01
CA LYS A 2 -14.24 -8.08 -8.89
C LYS A 2 -13.65 -8.56 -7.56
N LEU A 3 -13.72 -7.71 -6.52
CA LEU A 3 -13.18 -8.08 -5.20
C LEU A 3 -13.69 -9.45 -4.67
N PRO A 4 -14.99 -9.81 -4.77
CA PRO A 4 -15.45 -11.11 -4.29
C PRO A 4 -14.74 -12.30 -4.97
N GLU A 5 -14.45 -12.19 -6.26
CA GLU A 5 -13.74 -13.23 -7.03
C GLU A 5 -12.28 -13.34 -6.57
N VAL A 6 -11.64 -12.19 -6.29
CA VAL A 6 -10.28 -12.13 -5.75
C VAL A 6 -10.23 -12.79 -4.37
N VAL A 7 -11.19 -12.49 -3.49
CA VAL A 7 -11.28 -13.08 -2.16
C VAL A 7 -11.48 -14.59 -2.24
N GLU A 8 -12.38 -15.07 -3.09
CA GLU A 8 -12.62 -16.51 -3.26
C GLU A 8 -11.35 -17.27 -3.67
N GLN A 9 -10.50 -16.67 -4.52
CA GLN A 9 -9.21 -17.26 -4.89
C GLN A 9 -8.23 -17.27 -3.72
N LEU A 10 -8.17 -16.18 -2.95
CA LEU A 10 -7.27 -16.08 -1.79
C LEU A 10 -7.68 -17.04 -0.67
N GLU A 11 -8.98 -17.27 -0.45
CA GLU A 11 -9.49 -18.24 0.53
C GLU A 11 -9.16 -19.69 0.16
N LYS A 12 -8.90 -19.98 -1.12
CA LYS A 12 -8.44 -21.30 -1.58
C LYS A 12 -6.93 -21.51 -1.40
N HIS A 13 -6.18 -20.47 -1.06
CA HIS A 13 -4.74 -20.59 -0.85
C HIS A 13 -4.45 -21.24 0.52
N PRO A 14 -3.56 -22.26 0.57
CA PRO A 14 -3.34 -23.08 1.77
C PRO A 14 -2.92 -22.29 3.00
N ASP A 15 -2.14 -21.23 2.85
CA ASP A 15 -1.66 -20.45 4.01
C ASP A 15 -2.39 -19.11 4.20
N LEU A 16 -2.66 -18.35 3.12
CA LEU A 16 -3.31 -17.04 3.22
C LEU A 16 -4.70 -17.07 3.88
N HIS A 17 -5.48 -18.14 3.69
CA HIS A 17 -6.81 -18.22 4.31
C HIS A 17 -6.76 -18.10 5.84
N LEU A 18 -5.68 -18.59 6.48
CA LEU A 18 -5.47 -18.50 7.94
C LEU A 18 -5.38 -17.05 8.41
N TYR A 19 -4.76 -16.18 7.61
CA TYR A 19 -4.71 -14.75 7.89
C TYR A 19 -6.04 -14.07 7.56
N LEU A 20 -6.65 -14.41 6.43
CA LEU A 20 -7.94 -13.85 6.05
C LEU A 20 -9.01 -14.12 7.12
N ASP A 21 -9.05 -15.32 7.69
CA ASP A 21 -10.01 -15.69 8.74
C ASP A 21 -9.86 -14.86 10.01
N LYS A 22 -8.65 -14.37 10.31
CA LYS A 22 -8.35 -13.55 11.47
C LYS A 22 -8.68 -12.08 11.28
N ILE A 23 -8.88 -11.60 10.04
CA ILE A 23 -9.32 -10.21 9.78
C ILE A 23 -10.66 -9.98 10.47
N LEU A 24 -10.75 -8.91 11.26
CA LEU A 24 -11.98 -8.58 11.99
C LEU A 24 -13.17 -8.41 11.03
N LYS A 25 -14.33 -8.98 11.37
CA LYS A 25 -15.56 -8.89 10.54
C LYS A 25 -15.92 -7.46 10.17
N LYS A 26 -15.69 -6.48 11.07
CA LYS A 26 -15.93 -5.05 10.80
C LYS A 26 -15.08 -4.51 9.63
N ASN A 27 -13.89 -5.06 9.45
CA ASN A 27 -12.93 -4.68 8.42
C ASN A 27 -13.21 -5.37 7.07
N LYS A 28 -14.15 -6.34 7.02
CA LYS A 28 -14.62 -7.00 5.78
C LYS A 28 -15.95 -6.45 5.24
N LYS A 29 -16.56 -5.45 5.90
CA LYS A 29 -17.96 -5.05 5.64
C LYS A 29 -18.20 -4.38 4.28
N THR A 30 -17.26 -3.56 3.85
CA THR A 30 -17.36 -2.80 2.59
C THR A 30 -16.20 -3.17 1.69
N GLN A 31 -16.37 -2.96 0.37
CA GLN A 31 -15.29 -3.19 -0.58
C GLN A 31 -14.04 -2.38 -0.24
N ALA A 32 -14.20 -1.12 0.16
CA ALA A 32 -13.09 -0.25 0.56
C ALA A 32 -12.35 -0.79 1.79
N ASN A 33 -13.08 -1.10 2.88
CA ASN A 33 -12.45 -1.60 4.11
C ASN A 33 -11.76 -2.95 3.89
N TYR A 34 -12.33 -3.81 3.06
CA TYR A 34 -11.73 -5.11 2.83
C TYR A 34 -10.48 -4.98 1.93
N LEU A 35 -10.51 -4.14 0.90
CA LEU A 35 -9.30 -3.82 0.12
C LEU A 35 -8.21 -3.19 1.01
N GLU A 36 -8.57 -2.28 1.91
CA GLU A 36 -7.66 -1.72 2.91
C GLU A 36 -7.03 -2.82 3.77
N SER A 37 -7.84 -3.76 4.25
CA SER A 37 -7.38 -4.88 5.06
C SER A 37 -6.43 -5.80 4.30
N LEU A 38 -6.73 -6.12 3.04
CA LEU A 38 -5.87 -6.94 2.20
C LEU A 38 -4.55 -6.22 1.88
N ASN A 39 -4.61 -4.91 1.63
CA ASN A 39 -3.42 -4.09 1.40
C ASN A 39 -2.53 -4.05 2.66
N HIS A 40 -3.08 -3.75 3.83
CA HIS A 40 -2.32 -3.73 5.09
C HIS A 40 -1.75 -5.10 5.41
N LEU A 41 -2.53 -6.17 5.22
CA LEU A 41 -2.05 -7.54 5.38
C LEU A 41 -0.84 -7.83 4.48
N ALA A 42 -0.86 -7.41 3.21
CA ALA A 42 0.28 -7.61 2.31
C ALA A 42 1.55 -6.90 2.80
N TYR A 43 1.42 -5.67 3.29
CA TYR A 43 2.55 -4.95 3.89
C TYR A 43 3.06 -5.65 5.15
N LEU A 44 2.17 -6.11 6.04
CA LEU A 44 2.55 -6.83 7.25
C LEU A 44 3.27 -8.14 6.93
N LEU A 45 2.77 -8.93 5.98
CA LEU A 45 3.41 -10.16 5.52
C LEU A 45 4.80 -9.88 4.94
N TYR A 46 4.93 -8.84 4.11
CA TYR A 46 6.22 -8.45 3.55
C TYR A 46 7.21 -8.04 4.65
N LEU A 47 6.79 -7.23 5.62
CA LEU A 47 7.62 -6.79 6.74
C LEU A 47 7.97 -7.94 7.68
N ASP A 48 7.09 -8.93 7.85
CA ASP A 48 7.33 -10.14 8.63
C ASP A 48 8.24 -11.17 7.90
N GLY A 49 8.71 -10.86 6.69
CA GLY A 49 9.58 -11.72 5.89
C GLY A 49 8.84 -12.81 5.12
N GLN A 50 7.51 -12.76 5.05
CA GLN A 50 6.65 -13.68 4.31
C GLN A 50 6.42 -13.20 2.86
N GLU A 51 7.52 -12.92 2.15
CA GLU A 51 7.49 -12.23 0.84
C GLU A 51 6.66 -12.95 -0.22
N GLU A 52 6.75 -14.28 -0.32
CA GLU A 52 5.99 -15.08 -1.28
C GLU A 52 4.47 -14.97 -1.05
N MET A 53 4.02 -14.96 0.20
CA MET A 53 2.61 -14.79 0.54
C MET A 53 2.15 -13.36 0.29
N ALA A 54 2.97 -12.37 0.66
CA ALA A 54 2.69 -10.97 0.35
C ALA A 54 2.53 -10.78 -1.16
N LYS A 55 3.46 -11.31 -1.96
CA LYS A 55 3.42 -11.22 -3.42
C LYS A 55 2.15 -11.83 -4.02
N LYS A 56 1.80 -13.06 -3.65
CA LYS A 56 0.56 -13.71 -4.12
C LYS A 56 -0.70 -12.92 -3.78
N LEU A 57 -0.75 -12.37 -2.56
CA LEU A 57 -1.86 -11.52 -2.13
C LEU A 57 -1.94 -10.26 -3.00
N LEU A 58 -0.81 -9.58 -3.22
CA LEU A 58 -0.73 -8.39 -4.07
C LEU A 58 -1.15 -8.71 -5.51
N GLU A 59 -0.58 -9.74 -6.14
CA GLU A 59 -0.91 -10.19 -7.50
C GLU A 59 -2.41 -10.46 -7.69
N SER A 60 -3.11 -10.86 -6.63
CA SER A 60 -4.56 -11.06 -6.65
C SER A 60 -5.31 -9.74 -6.49
N VAL A 61 -4.90 -8.88 -5.55
CA VAL A 61 -5.54 -7.58 -5.28
C VAL A 61 -5.45 -6.65 -6.48
N ILE A 62 -4.32 -6.62 -7.19
CA ILE A 62 -4.11 -5.72 -8.33
C ILE A 62 -5.02 -6.01 -9.54
N GLN A 63 -5.70 -7.17 -9.54
CA GLN A 63 -6.66 -7.53 -10.60
C GLN A 63 -7.99 -6.80 -10.46
N VAL A 64 -8.21 -6.09 -9.35
CA VAL A 64 -9.40 -5.24 -9.15
C VAL A 64 -9.24 -3.95 -9.97
N PRO A 65 -10.09 -3.72 -11.00
CA PRO A 65 -9.93 -2.59 -11.90
C PRO A 65 -10.32 -1.27 -11.22
N PHE A 66 -9.86 -0.17 -11.79
CA PHE A 66 -10.34 1.15 -11.43
C PHE A 66 -11.73 1.41 -12.05
N GLU A 67 -12.73 1.61 -11.20
CA GLU A 67 -14.13 1.87 -11.59
C GLU A 67 -14.57 3.33 -11.31
N GLY A 68 -13.62 4.28 -11.32
CA GLY A 68 -13.91 5.70 -11.10
C GLY A 68 -13.92 6.17 -9.65
N ASN A 69 -13.73 5.26 -8.68
CA ASN A 69 -13.72 5.58 -7.24
C ASN A 69 -12.31 5.48 -6.64
N TYR A 70 -11.63 6.62 -6.50
CA TYR A 70 -10.29 6.71 -5.90
C TYR A 70 -10.26 6.29 -4.43
N ASN A 71 -11.31 6.54 -3.65
CA ASN A 71 -11.34 6.18 -2.22
C ASN A 71 -11.27 4.66 -2.02
N THR A 72 -11.81 3.90 -2.97
CA THR A 72 -11.74 2.43 -2.93
C THR A 72 -10.46 1.92 -3.60
N TRP A 73 -10.10 2.50 -4.74
CA TRP A 73 -8.97 2.02 -5.54
C TRP A 73 -7.60 2.43 -4.98
N THR A 74 -7.54 3.39 -4.04
CA THR A 74 -6.28 3.77 -3.38
C THR A 74 -5.56 2.57 -2.74
N PHE A 75 -6.28 1.55 -2.27
CA PHE A 75 -5.66 0.36 -1.68
C PHE A 75 -5.13 -0.60 -2.74
N VAL A 76 -5.71 -0.60 -3.95
CA VAL A 76 -5.18 -1.31 -5.11
C VAL A 76 -3.92 -0.59 -5.61
N ASP A 77 -3.96 0.74 -5.69
CA ASP A 77 -2.80 1.60 -6.01
C ASP A 77 -1.63 1.34 -5.05
N SER A 78 -1.86 1.38 -3.73
CA SER A 78 -0.84 1.09 -2.72
C SER A 78 -0.31 -0.35 -2.78
N SER A 79 -1.14 -1.30 -3.23
CA SER A 79 -0.72 -2.70 -3.43
C SER A 79 0.16 -2.84 -4.68
N LEU A 80 -0.18 -2.17 -5.78
CA LEU A 80 0.67 -2.07 -6.97
C LEU A 80 2.04 -1.48 -6.64
N VAL A 81 2.09 -0.45 -5.79
CA VAL A 81 3.35 0.17 -5.35
C VAL A 81 4.24 -0.82 -4.59
N LEU A 82 3.69 -1.57 -3.63
CA LEU A 82 4.49 -2.57 -2.90
C LEU A 82 4.97 -3.68 -3.83
N LEU A 83 4.11 -4.18 -4.73
CA LEU A 83 4.49 -5.20 -5.69
C LEU A 83 5.61 -4.71 -6.62
N ALA A 84 5.50 -3.48 -7.12
CA ALA A 84 6.54 -2.85 -7.94
C ALA A 84 7.86 -2.71 -7.18
N TYR A 85 7.82 -2.39 -5.88
CA TYR A 85 8.99 -2.34 -5.03
C TYR A 85 9.64 -3.72 -4.84
N MET A 86 8.84 -4.76 -4.62
CA MET A 86 9.32 -6.15 -4.49
C MET A 86 9.93 -6.67 -5.79
N GLU A 87 9.40 -6.25 -6.95
CA GLU A 87 9.84 -6.69 -8.27
C GLU A 87 10.78 -5.71 -8.99
N ARG A 88 11.39 -4.77 -8.26
CA ARG A 88 12.20 -3.67 -8.83
C ARG A 88 13.40 -4.13 -9.67
N GLU A 89 13.90 -5.34 -9.46
CA GLU A 89 14.98 -5.94 -10.25
C GLU A 89 14.51 -6.44 -11.63
N THR A 90 13.19 -6.44 -11.90
CA THR A 90 12.59 -6.91 -13.17
C THR A 90 11.97 -5.77 -13.96
N GLU A 91 12.76 -5.20 -14.88
CA GLU A 91 12.42 -3.96 -15.61
C GLU A 91 11.08 -4.02 -16.38
N ASN A 92 10.78 -5.16 -17.01
CA ASN A 92 9.54 -5.33 -17.79
C ASN A 92 8.26 -5.24 -16.93
N ASN A 93 8.30 -5.76 -15.70
CA ASN A 93 7.14 -5.71 -14.80
C ASN A 93 6.95 -4.30 -14.25
N LEU A 94 8.05 -3.61 -13.92
CA LEU A 94 8.03 -2.25 -13.38
C LEU A 94 7.33 -1.26 -14.32
N SER A 95 7.63 -1.31 -15.62
CA SER A 95 6.98 -0.46 -16.63
C SER A 95 5.47 -0.71 -16.72
N ALA A 96 5.04 -1.98 -16.67
CA ALA A 96 3.64 -2.35 -16.68
C ALA A 96 2.89 -1.83 -15.45
N TYR A 97 3.47 -1.94 -14.25
CA TYR A 97 2.87 -1.43 -13.02
C TYR A 97 2.77 0.09 -13.01
N LYS A 98 3.82 0.81 -13.43
CA LYS A 98 3.77 2.28 -13.58
C LYS A 98 2.66 2.71 -14.53
N LYS A 99 2.53 2.05 -15.68
CA LYS A 99 1.46 2.35 -16.63
C LYS A 99 0.07 2.13 -16.02
N LEU A 100 -0.11 1.05 -15.25
CA LEU A 100 -1.37 0.78 -14.57
C LEU A 100 -1.69 1.84 -13.51
N LEU A 101 -0.71 2.25 -12.71
CA LEU A 101 -0.83 3.31 -11.69
C LEU A 101 -1.20 4.67 -12.28
N LEU A 102 -0.67 5.01 -13.46
CA LEU A 102 -0.97 6.27 -14.14
C LEU A 102 -2.30 6.24 -14.90
N SER A 103 -2.83 5.05 -15.22
CA SER A 103 -4.03 4.91 -16.05
C SER A 103 -5.28 5.67 -15.54
N PRO A 104 -5.55 5.77 -14.22
CA PRO A 104 -6.70 6.55 -13.73
C PRO A 104 -6.55 8.06 -14.00
N LEU A 105 -5.32 8.57 -14.05
CA LEU A 105 -5.04 10.00 -14.29
C LEU A 105 -5.46 10.42 -15.71
N GLU A 106 -5.49 9.47 -16.62
CA GLU A 106 -5.79 9.66 -18.04
C GLU A 106 -7.28 9.52 -18.39
N GLN A 107 -8.14 9.22 -17.42
CA GLN A 107 -9.58 9.07 -17.64
C GLN A 107 -10.34 10.40 -17.48
N GLY A 108 -11.37 10.59 -18.33
CA GLY A 108 -12.27 11.75 -18.28
C GLY A 108 -11.82 12.92 -19.16
N GLU A 109 -12.49 14.06 -18.99
CA GLU A 109 -12.23 15.29 -19.76
C GLU A 109 -10.89 15.93 -19.40
N GLU A 110 -10.37 16.76 -20.31
CA GLU A 110 -9.06 17.40 -20.17
C GLU A 110 -8.89 18.20 -18.86
N SER A 111 -9.93 18.93 -18.45
CA SER A 111 -9.94 19.66 -17.18
C SER A 111 -9.76 18.73 -15.97
N THR A 112 -10.44 17.57 -16.01
CA THR A 112 -10.37 16.54 -14.96
C THR A 112 -9.00 15.87 -14.93
N ARG A 113 -8.45 15.51 -16.09
CA ARG A 113 -7.10 14.95 -16.21
C ARG A 113 -6.05 15.90 -15.64
N ASN A 114 -6.15 17.18 -15.97
CA ASN A 114 -5.23 18.21 -15.46
C ASN A 114 -5.28 18.38 -13.94
N ILE A 115 -6.47 18.32 -13.34
CA ILE A 115 -6.60 18.33 -11.87
C ILE A 115 -5.94 17.09 -11.26
N ARG A 116 -6.20 15.90 -11.82
CA ARG A 116 -5.64 14.63 -11.32
C ARG A 116 -4.12 14.60 -11.40
N ARG A 117 -3.54 15.02 -12.53
CA ARG A 117 -2.08 15.12 -12.70
C ARG A 117 -1.47 16.11 -11.70
N LYS A 118 -2.10 17.25 -11.44
CA LYS A 118 -1.64 18.20 -10.41
C LYS A 118 -1.69 17.62 -9.00
N VAL A 119 -2.75 16.88 -8.65
CA VAL A 119 -2.85 16.19 -7.36
C VAL A 119 -1.76 15.13 -7.22
N HIS A 120 -1.54 14.33 -8.27
CA HIS A 120 -0.50 13.32 -8.31
C HIS A 120 0.90 13.94 -8.17
N GLN A 121 1.18 15.04 -8.87
CA GLN A 121 2.48 15.72 -8.78
C GLN A 121 2.75 16.27 -7.37
N ARG A 122 1.76 16.88 -6.72
CA ARG A 122 1.89 17.33 -5.31
C ARG A 122 2.19 16.18 -4.37
N PHE A 123 1.55 15.03 -4.59
CA PHE A 123 1.86 13.83 -3.84
C PHE A 123 3.31 13.39 -4.07
N LEU A 124 3.76 13.31 -5.33
CA LEU A 124 5.13 12.91 -5.66
C LEU A 124 6.17 13.87 -5.11
N ASN A 125 5.88 15.16 -5.06
CA ASN A 125 6.75 16.19 -4.49
C ASN A 125 6.82 16.15 -2.95
N GLY A 126 6.08 15.24 -2.31
CA GLY A 126 6.15 15.04 -0.88
C GLY A 126 5.40 16.08 -0.05
N ASP A 127 4.49 16.86 -0.63
CA ASP A 127 3.77 17.97 0.03
C ASP A 127 3.09 17.56 1.36
N SER A 128 2.77 16.27 1.54
CA SER A 128 2.11 15.74 2.74
C SER A 128 3.03 15.00 3.72
N LEU A 129 4.31 14.80 3.37
CA LEU A 129 5.23 13.97 4.16
C LEU A 129 5.49 14.54 5.55
N GLU A 130 5.74 15.85 5.65
CA GLU A 130 5.98 16.52 6.95
C GLU A 130 4.76 16.42 7.86
N GLN A 131 3.55 16.61 7.32
CA GLN A 131 2.32 16.48 8.08
C GLN A 131 2.11 15.03 8.56
N LYS A 132 2.45 14.02 7.74
CA LYS A 132 2.37 12.61 8.14
C LYS A 132 3.39 12.29 9.23
N LEU A 133 4.61 12.80 9.13
CA LEU A 133 5.64 12.62 10.15
C LEU A 133 5.22 13.24 11.49
N ALA A 134 4.71 14.48 11.48
CA ALA A 134 4.20 15.11 12.70
C ALA A 134 3.07 14.29 13.37
N LYS A 135 2.22 13.63 12.57
CA LYS A 135 1.18 12.73 13.10
C LYS A 135 1.74 11.44 13.70
N ILE A 136 2.86 10.92 13.19
CA ILE A 136 3.58 9.78 13.76
C ILE A 136 4.13 10.18 15.14
N GLU A 137 4.83 11.32 15.21
CA GLU A 137 5.42 11.84 16.45
C GLU A 137 4.38 12.16 17.53
N GLN A 138 3.16 12.53 17.13
CA GLN A 138 2.03 12.84 18.02
C GLN A 138 1.14 11.62 18.32
N ALA A 139 1.53 10.41 17.91
CA ALA A 139 0.72 9.22 18.15
C ALA A 139 0.51 8.96 19.66
N SER A 140 -0.73 8.66 20.03
CA SER A 140 -1.12 8.46 21.44
C SER A 140 -0.74 7.08 22.00
N SER A 141 -0.30 6.17 21.14
CA SER A 141 0.11 4.81 21.50
C SER A 141 1.09 4.29 20.47
N LEU A 142 1.91 3.31 20.87
CA LEU A 142 2.85 2.65 19.98
C LEU A 142 2.14 1.99 18.78
N GLU A 143 0.97 1.38 19.00
CA GLU A 143 0.14 0.81 17.93
C GLU A 143 -0.29 1.89 16.92
N SER A 144 -0.80 3.03 17.41
CA SER A 144 -1.19 4.15 16.56
C SER A 144 0.00 4.73 15.78
N GLU A 145 1.19 4.74 16.38
CA GLU A 145 2.43 5.13 15.71
C GLU A 145 2.74 4.18 14.56
N MET A 146 2.70 2.87 14.80
CA MET A 146 3.02 1.85 13.79
C MET A 146 2.04 1.85 12.62
N GLU A 147 0.74 2.00 12.89
CA GLU A 147 -0.27 2.14 11.82
C GLU A 147 0.01 3.37 10.96
N ARG A 148 0.37 4.50 11.56
CA ARG A 148 0.75 5.72 10.83
C ARG A 148 2.06 5.55 10.05
N ARG A 149 3.04 4.84 10.60
CA ARG A 149 4.28 4.51 9.90
C ARG A 149 4.04 3.63 8.69
N LEU A 150 3.09 2.69 8.76
CA LEU A 150 2.72 1.85 7.60
C LEU A 150 2.14 2.70 6.46
N LEU A 151 1.25 3.64 6.79
CA LEU A 151 0.70 4.60 5.82
C LEU A 151 1.75 5.57 5.28
N TYR A 152 2.76 5.91 6.09
CA TYR A 152 3.89 6.75 5.65
C TYR A 152 4.83 5.99 4.73
N LEU A 153 5.15 4.73 5.05
CA LEU A 153 5.95 3.84 4.21
C LEU A 153 5.30 3.67 2.83
N THR A 154 3.98 3.48 2.78
CA THR A 154 3.23 3.38 1.52
C THR A 154 3.46 4.61 0.62
N ASP A 155 3.44 5.82 1.20
CA ASP A 155 3.70 7.04 0.45
C ASP A 155 5.14 7.13 -0.04
N LEU A 156 6.10 6.84 0.85
CA LEU A 156 7.52 6.86 0.52
C LEU A 156 7.84 5.91 -0.63
N LEU A 157 7.30 4.68 -0.59
CA LEU A 157 7.49 3.70 -1.66
C LEU A 157 6.95 4.21 -3.00
N LYS A 158 5.81 4.91 -2.98
CA LYS A 158 5.22 5.47 -4.21
C LYS A 158 6.06 6.64 -4.74
N ILE A 159 6.56 7.51 -3.86
CA ILE A 159 7.48 8.60 -4.25
C ILE A 159 8.76 8.02 -4.84
N HIS A 160 9.35 7.02 -4.18
CA HIS A 160 10.55 6.32 -4.66
C HIS A 160 10.32 5.66 -6.04
N LEU A 161 9.16 5.04 -6.25
CA LEU A 161 8.81 4.44 -7.54
C LEU A 161 8.83 5.48 -8.69
N PHE A 162 8.44 6.72 -8.41
CA PHE A 162 8.39 7.82 -9.37
C PHE A 162 9.41 8.93 -9.02
N ILE A 163 10.60 8.52 -8.55
CA ILE A 163 11.58 9.48 -8.03
C ILE A 163 12.09 10.43 -9.13
N ALA A 164 12.19 9.95 -10.37
CA ALA A 164 12.59 10.76 -11.52
C ALA A 164 11.57 11.87 -11.86
N GLU A 165 10.31 11.69 -11.45
CA GLU A 165 9.23 12.67 -11.61
C GLU A 165 9.00 13.51 -10.33
N SER A 166 9.72 13.24 -9.24
CA SER A 166 9.60 13.90 -7.95
C SER A 166 10.61 15.06 -7.80
N THR A 167 10.31 16.00 -6.91
CA THR A 167 11.27 17.00 -6.42
C THR A 167 12.01 16.56 -5.16
N CYS A 168 11.71 15.37 -4.61
CA CYS A 168 12.38 14.83 -3.45
C CYS A 168 13.74 14.23 -3.84
N GLU A 169 14.72 14.33 -2.95
CA GLU A 169 16.02 13.68 -3.12
C GLU A 169 15.89 12.16 -2.92
N GLU A 170 16.40 11.38 -3.88
CA GLU A 170 16.31 9.92 -3.87
C GLU A 170 16.91 9.31 -2.61
N THR A 171 18.09 9.78 -2.21
CA THR A 171 18.78 9.31 -1.00
C THR A 171 17.99 9.56 0.27
N ASP A 172 17.28 10.69 0.35
CA ASP A 172 16.48 11.06 1.51
C ASP A 172 15.22 10.19 1.60
N ILE A 173 14.56 9.95 0.47
CA ILE A 173 13.40 9.04 0.41
C ILE A 173 13.81 7.62 0.75
N GLN A 174 14.92 7.14 0.19
CA GLN A 174 15.44 5.80 0.46
C GLN A 174 15.80 5.61 1.95
N ALA A 175 16.49 6.58 2.56
CA ALA A 175 16.81 6.53 3.99
C ALA A 175 15.54 6.48 4.85
N LYS A 176 14.50 7.25 4.52
CA LYS A 176 13.21 7.23 5.22
C LYS A 176 12.48 5.89 5.06
N ILE A 177 12.58 5.25 3.89
CA ILE A 177 12.03 3.91 3.65
C ILE A 177 12.71 2.90 4.57
N GLU A 178 14.04 2.88 4.57
CA GLU A 178 14.84 1.96 5.37
C GLU A 178 14.56 2.11 6.87
N GLU A 179 14.58 3.34 7.38
CA GLU A 179 14.25 3.64 8.78
C GLU A 179 12.85 3.14 9.16
N ASN A 180 11.84 3.45 8.35
CA ASN A 180 10.47 3.03 8.66
C ASN A 180 10.30 1.51 8.58
N MET A 181 10.92 0.86 7.60
CA MET A 181 10.92 -0.60 7.52
C MET A 181 11.60 -1.22 8.74
N GLU A 182 12.75 -0.71 9.19
CA GLU A 182 13.45 -1.24 10.37
C GLU A 182 12.58 -1.15 11.63
N ILE A 183 11.97 0.02 11.86
CA ILE A 183 11.09 0.25 13.02
C ILE A 183 9.88 -0.70 12.99
N LEU A 184 9.20 -0.79 11.84
CA LEU A 184 8.04 -1.66 11.67
C LEU A 184 8.39 -3.15 11.82
N LYS A 185 9.50 -3.59 11.21
CA LYS A 185 10.00 -4.96 11.32
C LYS A 185 10.32 -5.34 12.76
N LYS A 186 10.99 -4.43 13.48
CA LYS A 186 11.29 -4.63 14.90
C LYS A 186 10.00 -4.78 15.72
N TYR A 187 9.03 -3.90 15.51
CA TYR A 187 7.75 -3.98 16.22
C TYR A 187 7.01 -5.30 15.93
N ILE A 188 6.91 -5.69 14.66
CA ILE A 188 6.25 -6.94 14.24
C ILE A 188 6.94 -8.15 14.88
N LYS A 189 8.27 -8.17 14.94
CA LYS A 189 9.02 -9.25 15.60
C LYS A 189 8.73 -9.35 17.10
N GLU A 190 8.47 -8.22 17.77
CA GLU A 190 8.20 -8.17 19.21
C GLU A 190 6.73 -8.44 19.56
N HIS A 191 5.79 -8.08 18.67
CA HIS A 191 4.35 -8.06 18.96
C HIS A 191 3.49 -8.93 18.04
N GLU A 192 4.09 -9.58 17.04
CA GLU A 192 3.44 -10.29 15.93
C GLU A 192 2.56 -9.36 15.05
N ILE A 193 2.30 -9.78 13.80
CA ILE A 193 1.47 -8.99 12.88
C ILE A 193 0.02 -8.79 13.38
N TYR A 194 -0.47 -9.67 14.27
CA TYR A 194 -1.84 -9.63 14.80
C TYR A 194 -2.09 -8.48 15.78
N SER A 195 -1.04 -7.78 16.19
CA SER A 195 -1.12 -6.59 17.04
C SER A 195 -1.56 -5.32 16.30
N LEU A 196 -1.68 -5.37 14.97
CA LEU A 196 -2.01 -4.23 14.10
C LEU A 196 -3.31 -4.45 13.31
N PHE A 197 -3.87 -3.39 12.76
CA PHE A 197 -4.87 -3.49 11.70
C PHE A 197 -4.34 -4.38 10.54
N PRO A 198 -5.15 -5.32 10.01
CA PRO A 198 -6.61 -5.43 10.14
C PRO A 198 -7.11 -6.44 11.20
N PHE A 199 -6.22 -6.98 12.02
CA PHE A 199 -6.55 -7.98 13.05
C PHE A 199 -7.03 -7.35 14.36
N LYS A 200 -6.65 -6.10 14.57
CA LYS A 200 -6.98 -5.30 15.74
C LYS A 200 -7.66 -3.99 15.33
N GLY A 201 -8.29 -3.31 16.29
CA GLY A 201 -8.70 -1.93 16.17
C GLY A 201 -9.77 -1.54 17.16
#